data_AF-A0A3N9NG79-F1
#
_entry.id   AF-A0A3N9NG79-F1
#
_cell.length_a   1.000
_cell.length_b   1.000
_cell.length_c   1.000
_cell.angle_alpha   90.00
_cell.angle_beta   90.00
_cell.angle_gamma   90.00
#
_symmetry.space_group_name_H-M   'P 1'
#
loop_
_entity.id
_entity.type
_entity.pdbx_description
1 polymer ?
#
loop_
_entity_poly.entity_id
_entity_poly.type
_entity_poly.pdbx_seq_one_letter_code
_entity_poly.pdbx_strand_id
1 'polypeptide(L)'
;MHRASHGIDYTPVFPPQQAPNIYEQTTLAEDTNDIHLLHGALYQLVEKVGRQMRQTSQTARKMMLEIYYADHREAIGQKRLPKSTSTDQQLFQIAEELFHKILTRRIRVRKLAVRYFELVPAPKQVSLFDEKTNDKNQNLTRAIDQVRKKFGEDSLKFALISHKEKQSKQSLNGVV
;
A
#
# COMPACT_ATOMS: atom_id res chain seq x y z
N MET A 1 -25.77 -40.04 15.90
CA MET A 1 -24.64 -39.09 15.72
C MET A 1 -24.19 -38.62 17.10
N HIS A 2 -23.02 -39.04 17.59
CA HIS A 2 -22.59 -38.79 18.99
C HIS A 2 -21.07 -38.73 19.18
N ARG A 3 -20.32 -38.07 18.27
CA ARG A 3 -18.84 -37.98 18.34
C ARG A 3 -18.23 -36.67 17.80
N ALA A 4 -18.92 -35.53 17.95
CA ALA A 4 -18.38 -34.21 17.55
C ALA A 4 -18.13 -33.24 18.73
N SER A 5 -18.07 -33.73 19.97
CA SER A 5 -17.94 -32.89 21.18
C SER A 5 -16.68 -33.15 22.01
N HIS A 6 -15.64 -33.80 21.47
CA HIS A 6 -14.41 -34.03 22.23
C HIS A 6 -13.22 -33.14 21.86
N GLY A 7 -13.34 -32.22 20.90
CA GLY A 7 -12.33 -31.15 20.75
C GLY A 7 -10.89 -31.65 20.55
N ILE A 8 -10.71 -32.80 19.91
CA ILE A 8 -9.40 -33.32 19.52
C ILE A 8 -9.32 -33.28 18.01
N ASP A 9 -8.72 -32.20 17.50
CA ASP A 9 -8.30 -32.06 16.12
C ASP A 9 -6.83 -32.46 16.02
N TYR A 10 -6.56 -33.62 15.40
CA TYR A 10 -5.20 -34.11 15.13
C TYR A 10 -4.66 -33.60 13.79
N THR A 11 -5.23 -32.55 13.20
CA THR A 11 -4.69 -32.00 11.95
C THR A 11 -3.27 -31.50 12.21
N PRO A 12 -2.25 -32.04 11.52
CA PRO A 12 -0.90 -31.51 11.62
C PRO A 12 -0.91 -30.06 11.16
N VAL A 13 -0.50 -29.15 12.04
CA VAL A 13 -0.35 -27.73 11.73
C VAL A 13 0.82 -27.58 10.76
N PHE A 14 0.51 -27.59 9.46
CA PHE A 14 1.47 -27.17 8.46
C PHE A 14 1.67 -25.65 8.62
N PRO A 15 2.91 -25.16 8.80
CA PRO A 15 3.14 -23.73 8.73
C PRO A 15 2.65 -23.24 7.36
N PRO A 16 1.85 -22.17 7.27
CA PRO A 16 1.36 -21.71 5.99
C PRO A 16 2.56 -21.34 5.11
N GLN A 17 2.80 -22.10 4.03
CA GLN A 17 3.71 -21.73 2.94
C GLN A 17 3.06 -20.59 2.12
N GLN A 18 2.76 -19.47 2.76
CA GLN A 18 2.32 -18.28 2.05
C GLN A 18 3.54 -17.69 1.34
N ALA A 19 3.42 -17.51 0.02
CA ALA A 19 4.43 -16.81 -0.75
C ALA A 19 4.67 -15.43 -0.13
N PRO A 20 5.94 -14.99 -0.01
CA PRO A 20 6.28 -13.71 0.58
C PRO A 20 5.59 -12.60 -0.23
N ASN A 21 4.91 -11.72 0.50
CA ASN A 21 4.21 -10.57 -0.04
C ASN A 21 4.31 -9.41 0.94
N ILE A 22 4.25 -8.18 0.43
CA ILE A 22 4.19 -6.96 1.22
C ILE A 22 2.83 -6.34 0.98
N TYR A 23 2.10 -6.07 2.06
CA TYR A 23 0.77 -5.47 2.04
C TYR A 23 0.77 -4.22 2.90
N GLU A 24 0.34 -3.10 2.34
CA GLU A 24 0.20 -1.84 3.04
C GLU A 24 -1.16 -1.23 2.73
N GLN A 25 -1.80 -0.65 3.73
CA GLN A 25 -3.10 0.00 3.59
C GLN A 25 -3.14 1.32 4.35
N THR A 26 -3.95 2.25 3.87
CA THR A 26 -4.22 3.51 4.55
C THR A 26 -5.72 3.80 4.53
N THR A 27 -6.26 4.15 5.69
CA THR A 27 -7.61 4.68 5.84
C THR A 27 -7.52 6.19 5.76
N LEU A 28 -8.35 6.80 4.92
CA LEU A 28 -8.41 8.25 4.77
C LEU A 28 -9.10 8.86 6.00
N ALA A 29 -8.66 10.06 6.40
CA ALA A 29 -9.25 10.78 7.52
C ALA A 29 -10.73 11.11 7.28
N GLU A 30 -11.06 11.44 6.04
CA GLU A 30 -12.43 11.65 5.56
C GLU A 30 -12.63 10.90 4.24
N ASP A 31 -13.81 10.29 4.08
CA ASP A 31 -14.19 9.66 2.83
C ASP A 31 -14.19 10.71 1.71
N THR A 32 -13.37 10.55 0.66
CA THR A 32 -13.18 11.56 -0.39
C THR A 32 -13.15 10.96 -1.80
N ASN A 33 -13.54 11.76 -2.79
CA ASN A 33 -13.36 11.46 -4.22
C ASN A 33 -12.38 12.43 -4.89
N ASP A 34 -11.67 13.25 -4.11
CA ASP A 34 -10.62 14.14 -4.62
C ASP A 34 -9.42 13.32 -5.09
N ILE A 35 -9.23 13.29 -6.41
CA ILE A 35 -8.17 12.53 -7.08
C ILE A 35 -6.78 12.94 -6.56
N HIS A 36 -6.57 14.22 -6.22
CA HIS A 36 -5.28 14.68 -5.73
C HIS A 36 -4.94 14.11 -4.34
N LEU A 37 -5.93 14.05 -3.44
CA LEU A 37 -5.76 13.41 -2.13
C LEU A 37 -5.52 11.90 -2.29
N LEU A 38 -6.27 11.24 -3.17
CA LEU A 38 -6.13 9.81 -3.43
C LEU A 38 -4.77 9.45 -4.04
N HIS A 39 -4.29 10.24 -5.00
CA HIS A 39 -2.94 10.06 -5.57
C HIS A 39 -1.86 10.26 -4.51
N GLY A 40 -2.01 11.24 -3.62
CA GLY A 40 -1.09 11.45 -2.49
C GLY A 40 -1.04 10.25 -1.55
N ALA A 41 -2.20 9.74 -1.14
CA ALA A 41 -2.29 8.55 -0.29
C ALA A 41 -1.70 7.30 -0.97
N LEU A 42 -1.96 7.12 -2.28
CA LEU A 42 -1.40 6.02 -3.06
C LEU A 42 0.13 6.11 -3.14
N TYR A 43 0.68 7.30 -3.39
CA TYR A 43 2.12 7.51 -3.44
C TYR A 43 2.79 7.15 -2.12
N GLN A 44 2.23 7.58 -0.99
CA GLN A 44 2.75 7.25 0.34
C GLN A 44 2.78 5.74 0.60
N LEU A 45 1.73 5.01 0.20
CA LEU A 45 1.70 3.55 0.30
C LEU A 45 2.80 2.91 -0.54
N VAL A 46 2.93 3.34 -1.79
CA VAL A 46 3.96 2.82 -2.70
C VAL A 46 5.36 3.10 -2.17
N GLU A 47 5.62 4.29 -1.63
CA GLU A 47 6.91 4.66 -1.05
C GLU A 47 7.26 3.81 0.17
N LYS A 48 6.29 3.58 1.08
CA LYS A 48 6.47 2.69 2.24
C LYS A 48 6.86 1.29 1.78
N VAL A 49 6.15 0.74 0.81
CA VAL A 49 6.44 -0.59 0.27
C VAL A 49 7.79 -0.63 -0.45
N GLY A 50 8.10 0.36 -1.29
CA GLY A 50 9.37 0.46 -1.99
C GLY A 50 10.55 0.52 -1.00
N ARG A 51 10.41 1.28 0.08
CA ARG A 51 11.38 1.34 1.18
C ARG A 51 11.55 -0.02 1.85
N GLN A 52 10.46 -0.71 2.18
CA GLN A 52 10.51 -2.04 2.79
C GLN A 52 11.19 -3.06 1.87
N MET A 53 10.86 -3.06 0.57
CA MET A 53 11.52 -3.92 -0.43
C MET A 53 13.02 -3.65 -0.51
N ARG A 54 13.44 -2.38 -0.48
CA ARG A 54 14.86 -2.01 -0.49
C ARG A 54 15.57 -2.49 0.78
N GLN A 55 14.94 -2.34 1.95
CA GLN A 55 15.49 -2.82 3.22
C GLN A 55 15.65 -4.34 3.25
N THR A 56 14.73 -5.08 2.63
CA THR A 56 14.80 -6.55 2.54
C THR A 56 15.57 -7.05 1.31
N SER A 57 16.16 -6.15 0.50
CA SER A 57 16.85 -6.48 -0.76
C SER A 57 15.99 -7.33 -1.72
N GLN A 58 14.69 -7.00 -1.81
CA GLN A 58 13.70 -7.67 -2.64
C GLN A 58 13.15 -6.74 -3.73
N THR A 59 12.54 -7.35 -4.74
CA THR A 59 11.79 -6.69 -5.81
C THR A 59 10.51 -7.48 -6.08
N ALA A 60 9.46 -6.84 -6.60
CA ALA A 60 8.19 -7.51 -6.90
C ALA A 60 7.99 -7.75 -8.39
N ARG A 61 7.24 -8.81 -8.73
CA ARG A 61 6.81 -9.10 -10.11
C ARG A 61 5.35 -8.83 -10.37
N LYS A 62 4.53 -8.74 -9.33
CA LYS A 62 3.12 -8.39 -9.44
C LYS A 62 2.70 -7.42 -8.34
N MET A 63 1.74 -6.56 -8.68
CA MET A 63 1.05 -5.69 -7.74
C MET A 63 -0.46 -5.85 -7.85
N MET A 64 -1.12 -5.58 -6.74
CA MET A 64 -2.56 -5.46 -6.62
C MET A 64 -2.88 -4.15 -5.90
N LEU A 65 -3.88 -3.44 -6.39
CA LEU A 65 -4.44 -2.24 -5.80
C LEU A 65 -5.89 -2.55 -5.41
N GLU A 66 -6.25 -2.18 -4.19
CA GLU A 66 -7.58 -2.31 -3.63
C GLU A 66 -8.09 -0.92 -3.23
N ILE A 67 -9.27 -0.55 -3.73
CA ILE A 67 -9.96 0.69 -3.41
C ILE A 67 -11.25 0.33 -2.69
N TYR A 68 -11.37 0.75 -1.43
CA TYR A 68 -12.54 0.52 -0.62
C TYR A 68 -13.37 1.80 -0.56
N TYR A 69 -14.62 1.70 -1.01
CA TYR A 69 -15.55 2.82 -1.07
C TYR A 69 -16.32 2.98 0.24
N ALA A 70 -16.88 4.17 0.44
CA ALA A 70 -17.72 4.50 1.60
C ALA A 70 -19.00 3.62 1.70
N ASP A 71 -19.45 3.06 0.57
CA ASP A 71 -20.59 2.14 0.49
C ASP A 71 -20.21 0.67 0.77
N HIS A 72 -19.05 0.44 1.40
CA HIS A 72 -18.52 -0.88 1.77
C HIS A 72 -18.23 -1.82 0.59
N ARG A 73 -18.26 -1.32 -0.64
CA ARG A 73 -17.81 -2.08 -1.81
C ARG A 73 -16.33 -1.83 -2.06
N GLU A 74 -15.72 -2.74 -2.81
CA GLU A 74 -14.31 -2.65 -3.19
C GLU A 74 -14.15 -2.73 -4.71
N ALA A 75 -13.11 -2.08 -5.22
CA ALA A 75 -12.59 -2.30 -6.56
C ALA A 75 -11.16 -2.80 -6.44
N ILE A 76 -10.87 -3.92 -7.10
CA ILE A 76 -9.57 -4.58 -7.04
C ILE A 76 -9.01 -4.69 -8.46
N GLY A 77 -7.75 -4.30 -8.62
CA GLY A 77 -7.02 -4.46 -9.87
C GLY A 77 -5.65 -5.04 -9.61
N GLN A 78 -5.20 -5.94 -10.47
CA GLN A 78 -3.85 -6.49 -10.41
C GLN A 78 -3.12 -6.33 -11.73
N LYS A 79 -1.80 -6.17 -11.66
CA LYS A 79 -0.93 -6.02 -12.82
C LYS A 79 0.43 -6.65 -12.58
N ARG A 80 0.95 -7.31 -13.62
CA ARG A 80 2.33 -7.81 -13.65
C ARG A 80 3.27 -6.66 -14.00
N LEU A 81 4.37 -6.54 -13.27
CA LEU A 81 5.39 -5.54 -13.51
C LEU A 81 6.24 -6.00 -14.71
N PRO A 82 6.52 -5.13 -15.70
CA PRO A 82 7.33 -5.49 -16.89
C PRO A 82 8.76 -5.93 -16.53
N LYS A 83 9.33 -5.31 -15.49
CA LYS A 83 10.61 -5.67 -14.89
C LYS A 83 10.43 -5.71 -13.38
N SER A 84 11.11 -6.63 -12.70
CA SER A 84 11.11 -6.65 -11.23
C SER A 84 11.83 -5.40 -10.72
N THR A 85 11.14 -4.59 -9.94
CA THR A 85 11.64 -3.30 -9.47
C THR A 85 11.25 -3.04 -8.01
N SER A 86 12.04 -2.19 -7.37
CA SER A 86 11.80 -1.62 -6.04
C SER A 86 11.90 -0.09 -6.06
N THR A 87 11.88 0.53 -7.25
CA THR A 87 12.01 1.98 -7.42
C THR A 87 10.65 2.66 -7.33
N ASP A 88 10.54 3.67 -6.47
CA ASP A 88 9.26 4.33 -6.14
C ASP A 88 8.55 4.88 -7.39
N GLN A 89 9.30 5.49 -8.32
CA GLN A 89 8.75 6.05 -9.56
C GLN A 89 8.08 4.98 -10.44
N GLN A 90 8.74 3.84 -10.65
CA GLN A 90 8.21 2.77 -11.49
C GLN A 90 7.03 2.07 -10.81
N LEU A 91 7.13 1.82 -9.50
CA LEU A 91 6.04 1.25 -8.72
C LEU A 91 4.80 2.15 -8.74
N PHE A 92 5.00 3.46 -8.59
CA PHE A 92 3.91 4.44 -8.56
C PHE A 92 3.24 4.58 -9.92
N GLN A 93 4.00 4.62 -11.01
CA GLN A 93 3.44 4.68 -12.36
C GLN A 93 2.49 3.50 -12.64
N ILE A 94 2.88 2.27 -12.25
CA ILE A 94 2.04 1.09 -12.44
C ILE A 94 0.81 1.13 -11.50
N ALA A 95 0.99 1.64 -10.27
CA ALA A 95 -0.11 1.86 -9.33
C ALA A 95 -1.15 2.83 -9.88
N GLU A 96 -0.70 3.94 -10.46
CA GLU A 96 -1.53 4.99 -11.05
C GLU A 96 -2.31 4.48 -12.28
N GLU A 97 -1.65 3.72 -13.15
CA GLU A 97 -2.33 3.06 -14.28
C GLU A 97 -3.43 2.10 -13.81
N LEU A 98 -3.20 1.34 -12.73
CA LEU A 98 -4.23 0.51 -12.11
C LEU A 98 -5.33 1.35 -11.47
N PHE A 99 -4.96 2.41 -10.77
CA PHE A 99 -5.89 3.32 -10.11
C PHE A 99 -6.89 3.91 -11.11
N HIS A 100 -6.41 4.47 -12.22
CA HIS A 100 -7.29 4.99 -13.28
C HIS A 100 -8.16 3.90 -13.92
N LYS A 101 -7.68 2.66 -13.99
CA LYS A 101 -8.45 1.54 -14.55
C LYS A 101 -9.59 1.09 -13.63
N ILE A 102 -9.38 1.07 -12.32
CA ILE A 102 -10.34 0.48 -11.36
C ILE A 102 -11.20 1.51 -10.63
N LEU A 103 -10.77 2.77 -10.57
CA LEU A 103 -11.57 3.88 -10.03
C LEU A 103 -12.62 4.33 -11.06
N THR A 104 -13.65 3.50 -11.25
CA THR A 104 -14.74 3.77 -12.19
C THR A 104 -15.96 4.39 -11.53
N ARG A 105 -16.06 4.31 -10.20
CA ARG A 105 -17.23 4.74 -9.43
C ARG A 105 -17.03 6.16 -8.91
N ARG A 106 -18.08 6.99 -8.99
CA ARG A 106 -18.09 8.36 -8.41
C ARG A 106 -18.38 8.37 -6.89
N ILE A 107 -18.14 7.25 -6.21
CA ILE A 107 -18.35 7.12 -4.77
C ILE A 107 -17.06 7.49 -4.06
N ARG A 108 -17.19 8.15 -2.90
CA ARG A 108 -16.06 8.49 -2.06
C ARG A 108 -15.30 7.23 -1.64
N VAL A 109 -13.99 7.31 -1.67
CA VAL A 109 -13.06 6.28 -1.20
C VAL A 109 -12.83 6.50 0.29
N ARG A 110 -12.80 5.40 1.05
CA ARG A 110 -12.52 5.35 2.49
C ARG A 110 -11.12 4.84 2.77
N LYS A 111 -10.67 3.85 2.01
CA LYS A 111 -9.40 3.15 2.24
C LYS A 111 -8.75 2.75 0.92
N LEU A 112 -7.43 2.84 0.87
CA LEU A 112 -6.60 2.32 -0.21
C LEU A 112 -5.67 1.26 0.34
N ALA A 113 -5.44 0.20 -0.43
CA ALA A 113 -4.42 -0.79 -0.10
C ALA A 113 -3.64 -1.22 -1.33
N VAL A 114 -2.36 -1.50 -1.13
CA VAL A 114 -1.47 -2.04 -2.14
C VAL A 114 -0.88 -3.35 -1.64
N ARG A 115 -0.79 -4.32 -2.53
CA ARG A 115 -0.14 -5.60 -2.27
C ARG A 115 0.86 -5.89 -3.36
N TYR A 116 2.06 -6.29 -2.96
CA TYR A 116 3.10 -6.76 -3.86
C TYR A 116 3.46 -8.20 -3.54
N PHE A 117 3.54 -9.01 -4.58
CA PHE A 117 3.69 -10.46 -4.47
C PHE A 117 4.62 -10.97 -5.55
N GLU A 118 5.00 -12.25 -5.44
CA GLU A 118 6.11 -12.84 -6.19
C GLU A 118 7.40 -12.05 -5.96
N LEU A 119 7.73 -11.84 -4.67
CA LEU A 119 8.95 -11.16 -4.25
C LEU A 119 10.17 -12.01 -4.60
N VAL A 120 11.13 -11.41 -5.29
CA VAL A 120 12.39 -12.04 -5.69
C VAL A 120 13.57 -11.19 -5.21
N PRO A 121 14.73 -11.79 -4.91
CA PRO A 121 15.94 -11.04 -4.56
C PRO A 121 16.26 -9.99 -5.62
N ALA A 122 16.60 -8.78 -5.17
CA ALA A 122 16.97 -7.70 -6.07
C ALA A 122 18.24 -8.08 -6.86
N PRO A 123 18.28 -7.83 -8.19
CA PRO A 123 19.51 -8.03 -8.95
C PRO A 123 20.60 -7.11 -8.40
N LYS A 124 21.81 -7.63 -8.19
CA LYS A 124 22.95 -6.90 -7.59
C LYS A 124 23.50 -5.73 -8.44
N GLN A 125 22.90 -5.40 -9.58
CA GLN A 125 23.45 -4.46 -10.55
C GLN A 125 22.56 -3.24 -10.72
N VAL A 126 22.92 -2.15 -10.03
CA VAL A 126 22.41 -0.80 -10.31
C VAL A 126 23.13 -0.32 -11.58
N SER A 127 22.53 -0.54 -12.74
CA SER A 127 23.06 0.04 -13.98
C SER A 127 22.71 1.53 -14.01
N LEU A 128 23.74 2.37 -13.99
CA LEU A 128 23.73 3.84 -14.03
C LEU A 128 23.23 4.46 -15.36
N PHE A 129 22.54 3.71 -16.24
CA PHE A 129 22.43 4.07 -17.67
C PHE A 129 21.03 4.02 -18.32
N ASP A 130 19.92 3.97 -17.58
CA ASP A 130 18.57 3.93 -18.19
C ASP A 130 17.91 5.33 -18.36
N GLU A 131 18.64 6.34 -18.86
CA GLU A 131 18.15 7.72 -19.06
C GLU A 131 17.36 7.99 -20.36
N LYS A 132 17.18 7.01 -21.26
CA LYS A 132 16.69 7.29 -22.63
C LYS A 132 15.17 7.22 -22.88
N THR A 133 14.32 7.36 -21.85
CA THR A 133 12.86 7.30 -22.06
C THR A 133 12.14 8.47 -21.37
N ASN A 134 12.43 9.73 -21.79
CA ASN A 134 12.11 10.90 -20.96
C ASN A 134 11.18 11.98 -21.55
N ASP A 135 10.44 11.69 -22.64
CA ASP A 135 9.57 12.72 -23.23
C ASP A 135 8.09 12.63 -22.80
N LYS A 136 7.60 11.47 -22.33
CA LYS A 136 6.25 11.34 -21.75
C LYS A 136 6.21 11.51 -20.22
N ASN A 137 7.36 11.49 -19.56
CA ASN A 137 7.49 11.58 -18.11
C ASN A 137 7.25 12.99 -17.56
N GLN A 138 7.43 14.04 -18.34
CA GLN A 138 7.45 15.41 -17.81
C GLN A 138 6.11 15.86 -17.19
N ASN A 139 4.96 15.41 -17.70
CA ASN A 139 3.66 15.74 -17.12
C ASN A 139 3.38 14.94 -15.83
N LEU A 140 3.81 13.67 -15.79
CA LEU A 140 3.69 12.82 -14.61
C LEU A 140 4.64 13.28 -13.50
N THR A 141 5.88 13.64 -13.82
CA THR A 141 6.84 14.22 -12.87
C THR A 141 6.30 15.51 -12.26
N ARG A 142 5.61 16.38 -13.02
CA ARG A 142 4.97 17.59 -12.47
C ARG A 142 3.84 17.28 -11.50
N ALA A 143 3.01 16.28 -11.79
CA ALA A 143 1.96 15.82 -10.86
C ALA A 143 2.56 15.20 -9.59
N ILE A 144 3.61 14.37 -9.74
CA ILE A 144 4.36 13.80 -8.63
C ILE A 144 5.06 14.88 -7.81
N ASP A 145 5.62 15.92 -8.44
CA ASP A 145 6.25 17.04 -7.75
C ASP A 145 5.23 17.92 -7.02
N GLN A 146 4.03 18.09 -7.56
CA GLN A 146 2.93 18.75 -6.85
C GLN A 146 2.46 17.93 -5.65
N VAL A 147 2.39 16.60 -5.77
CA VAL A 147 2.10 15.69 -4.65
C VAL A 147 3.25 15.71 -3.64
N ARG A 148 4.51 15.67 -4.07
CA ARG A 148 5.69 15.77 -3.19
C ARG A 148 5.75 17.12 -2.46
N LYS A 149 5.41 18.23 -3.11
CA LYS A 149 5.33 19.54 -2.46
C LYS A 149 4.18 19.63 -1.46
N LYS A 150 3.01 19.07 -1.77
CA LYS A 150 1.84 19.12 -0.87
C LYS A 150 1.90 18.11 0.27
N PHE A 151 2.56 16.97 0.09
CA PHE A 151 2.54 15.87 1.07
C PHE A 151 3.93 15.53 1.61
N GLY A 152 5.03 15.79 0.91
CA GLY A 152 6.39 15.55 1.42
C GLY A 152 6.79 16.46 2.59
N GLU A 153 6.29 17.70 2.61
CA GLU A 153 6.51 18.64 3.73
C GLU A 153 5.42 18.57 4.81
N ASP A 154 4.14 18.36 4.44
CA ASP A 154 3.03 18.37 5.41
C ASP A 154 2.66 17.00 6.01
N SER A 155 3.11 15.87 5.44
CA SER A 155 2.79 14.53 6.01
C SER A 155 3.58 14.21 7.28
N LEU A 156 4.65 14.95 7.58
CA LEU A 156 5.31 14.87 8.89
C LEU A 156 4.45 15.47 10.02
N LYS A 157 3.48 16.33 9.70
CA LYS A 157 2.62 16.97 10.70
C LYS A 157 1.37 16.15 11.07
N PHE A 158 0.87 15.30 10.17
CA PHE A 158 -0.32 14.50 10.46
C PHE A 158 -0.05 13.31 11.38
N ALA A 159 1.19 12.86 11.54
CA ALA A 159 1.54 11.74 12.43
C ALA A 159 1.67 12.14 13.92
N LEU A 160 1.84 13.43 14.24
CA LEU A 160 2.08 13.88 15.62
C LEU A 160 0.82 14.26 16.39
N ILE A 161 -0.36 14.30 15.76
CA ILE A 161 -1.62 14.71 16.41
C ILE A 161 -2.46 13.49 16.86
N SER A 162 -2.27 12.30 16.28
CA SER A 162 -3.08 11.11 16.61
C SER A 162 -2.59 10.28 17.80
N HIS A 163 -1.51 10.68 18.49
CA HIS A 163 -0.96 9.92 19.63
C HIS A 163 -1.44 10.35 21.03
N LYS A 164 -2.54 11.10 21.15
CA LYS A 164 -3.00 11.63 22.46
C LYS A 164 -4.33 11.10 23.02
N GLU A 165 -5.06 10.21 22.36
CA GLU A 165 -6.38 9.77 22.87
C GLU A 165 -6.51 8.33 23.39
N LYS A 166 -5.43 7.53 23.46
CA LYS A 166 -5.52 6.12 23.91
C LYS A 166 -4.86 5.76 25.24
N GLN A 167 -4.42 6.72 26.06
CA GLN A 167 -3.89 6.44 27.41
C GLN A 167 -4.81 6.82 28.58
N SER A 168 -6.03 7.35 28.37
CA SER A 168 -6.88 7.81 29.49
C SER A 168 -7.88 6.79 30.07
N LYS A 169 -7.84 5.49 29.74
CA LYS A 169 -8.87 4.53 30.23
C LYS A 169 -8.39 3.19 30.82
N GLN A 170 -7.12 3.04 31.19
CA GLN A 170 -6.68 1.84 31.93
C GLN A 170 -5.66 2.16 33.03
N SER A 171 -6.15 2.74 34.13
CA SER A 171 -5.61 2.74 35.51
C SER A 171 -6.39 3.84 36.26
N LEU A 172 -7.13 3.65 37.34
CA LEU A 172 -7.21 2.61 38.35
C LEU A 172 -8.66 2.43 38.82
N ASN A 173 -9.15 1.19 38.81
CA ASN A 173 -10.05 0.71 39.85
C ASN A 173 -9.16 0.05 40.92
N GLY A 174 -9.29 0.47 42.18
CA GLY A 174 -9.04 -0.35 43.37
C GLY A 174 -7.73 -0.15 44.12
N VAL A 175 -7.73 0.76 45.10
CA VAL A 175 -7.23 0.68 46.50
C VAL A 175 -7.86 1.94 47.17
N VAL A 176 -8.81 1.90 48.11
CA VAL A 176 -8.89 1.32 49.46
C VAL A 176 -10.34 0.93 49.75
#